data_AF-A0A847AWH6-F1
#
_entry.id   AF-A0A847AWH6-F1
#
_cell.length_a   1.000
_cell.length_b   1.000
_cell.length_c   1.000
_cell.angle_alpha   90.00
_cell.angle_beta   90.00
_cell.angle_gamma   90.00
#
_symmetry.space_group_name_H-M   'P 1'
#
loop_
_entity.id
_entity.type
_entity.pdbx_description
1 polymer ?
#
loop_
_entity_poly.entity_id
_entity_poly.type
_entity_poly.pdbx_seq_one_letter_code
_entity_poly.pdbx_strand_id
1 'polypeptide(L)' 'MKIALINGSPKFKHSASGIILNSIKPKLQDYIIEEYNFRTNAINNNELEQISKCNVILFTFPLYVD' A
#
# COMPACT_ATOMS: atom_id res chain seq x y z
N MET A 1 1.05 -10.39 -13.38
CA MET A 1 0.07 -10.02 -12.33
C MET A 1 0.53 -8.71 -11.71
N LYS A 2 -0.40 -7.80 -11.45
CA LYS A 2 -0.16 -6.46 -10.89
C LYS A 2 -0.65 -6.40 -9.45
N ILE A 3 0.20 -5.95 -8.53
CA ILE A 3 -0.07 -5.90 -7.09
C ILE A 3 0.04 -4.45 -6.61
N ALA A 4 -1.03 -3.94 -5.99
CA ALA A 4 -0.99 -2.68 -5.25
C ALA A 4 -0.54 -2.94 -3.81
N LEU A 5 0.52 -2.28 -3.37
CA LEU A 5 0.98 -2.26 -1.98
C LEU A 5 0.53 -0.93 -1.35
N ILE A 6 -0.42 -1.00 -0.43
CA ILE A 6 -1.04 0.18 0.17
C ILE A 6 -0.60 0.30 1.63
N ASN A 7 0.23 1.31 1.92
CA ASN A 7 0.59 1.76 3.26
C ASN A 7 -0.39 2.83 3.72
N GLY A 8 -1.26 2.47 4.66
CA GLY A 8 -2.25 3.39 5.24
C GLY A 8 -1.83 4.03 6.55
N SER A 9 -0.56 3.94 6.95
CA SER A 9 -0.08 4.61 8.15
C SER A 9 0.07 6.12 7.91
N PRO A 10 -0.46 6.99 8.79
CA PRO A 10 -0.23 8.43 8.75
C PRO A 10 1.22 8.81 9.11
N LYS A 11 1.98 7.93 9.77
CA LYS A 11 3.40 8.16 10.07
C LYS A 11 4.21 8.27 8.78
N PHE A 12 4.96 9.36 8.64
CA PHE A 12 5.78 9.63 7.46
C PHE A 12 7.02 8.73 7.35
N LYS A 13 7.68 8.43 8.48
CA LYS A 13 8.85 7.54 8.57
C LYS A 13 8.63 6.47 9.63
N HIS A 14 9.34 5.35 9.48
CA HIS A 14 9.37 4.26 10.45
C HIS A 14 7.98 3.74 10.85
N SER A 15 7.01 3.73 9.91
CA SER A 15 5.72 3.10 10.16
C SER A 15 5.88 1.58 10.18
N ALA A 16 5.21 0.91 11.12
CA ALA A 16 5.19 -0.55 11.16
C ALA A 16 4.61 -1.12 9.84
N SER A 17 3.52 -0.51 9.33
CA SER A 17 2.94 -0.84 8.02
C SER A 17 3.95 -0.78 6.87
N GLY A 18 4.77 0.27 6.82
CA GLY A 18 5.80 0.43 5.79
C GLY A 18 6.94 -0.57 5.94
N ILE A 19 7.35 -0.88 7.17
CA ILE A 19 8.35 -1.92 7.46
C ILE A 19 7.84 -3.29 6.99
N ILE A 20 6.57 -3.62 7.23
CA ILE A 20 5.96 -4.87 6.77
C ILE A 20 5.94 -4.94 5.24
N LEU A 21 5.56 -3.87 4.54
CA LEU A 21 5.60 -3.87 3.07
C LEU A 21 7.02 -4.05 2.53
N ASN A 22 7.99 -3.35 3.12
CA ASN A 22 9.40 -3.47 2.73
C ASN A 22 9.97 -4.87 2.94
N SER A 23 9.50 -5.62 3.95
CA SER A 23 9.94 -7.00 4.18
C SER A 23 9.28 -8.02 3.24
N ILE A 24 8.08 -7.72 2.74
CA ILE A 24 7.34 -8.57 1.79
C ILE A 24 7.79 -8.31 0.35
N LYS A 25 8.05 -7.05 -0.01
CA LYS A 25 8.36 -6.62 -1.39
C LYS A 25 9.43 -7.45 -2.09
N PRO A 26 10.57 -7.84 -1.47
CA PRO A 26 11.58 -8.68 -2.12
C PRO A 26 11.05 -10.06 -2.56
N LYS A 27 10.02 -10.58 -1.88
CA LYS A 27 9.38 -11.86 -2.23
C LYS A 27 8.41 -11.75 -3.40
N LEU A 28 8.11 -10.54 -3.86
CA LEU A 28 7.15 -10.25 -4.93
C LEU A 28 7.83 -9.76 -6.22
N GLN A 29 9.15 -9.97 -6.36
CA GLN A 29 9.97 -9.44 -7.47
C GLN A 29 9.50 -9.88 -8.87
N ASP A 30 8.80 -11.01 -8.97
CA ASP A 30 8.29 -11.55 -10.25
C ASP A 30 6.98 -10.87 -10.69
N TYR A 31 6.45 -9.93 -9.90
CA TYR A 31 5.20 -9.23 -10.15
C TYR A 31 5.40 -7.73 -10.37
N ILE A 32 4.46 -7.11 -11.08
CA ILE A 32 4.43 -5.65 -11.25
C ILE A 32 3.89 -5.04 -9.95
N ILE A 33 4.69 -4.20 -9.30
CA ILE A 33 4.36 -3.59 -8.02
C ILE A 33 4.03 -2.11 -8.20
N GLU A 34 2.89 -1.68 -7.69
CA GLU A 34 2.56 -0.27 -7.50
C GLU A 34 2.42 0.06 -6.01
N GLU A 35 3.08 1.13 -5.59
CA GLU A 35 3.12 1.51 -4.18
C GLU A 35 2.32 2.77 -3.92
N TYR A 36 1.46 2.70 -2.91
CA TYR A 36 0.64 3.82 -2.47
C TYR A 36 0.89 4.06 -0.99
N ASN A 37 1.16 5.32 -0.63
CA ASN A 37 1.37 5.73 0.75
C ASN A 37 0.32 6.77 1.13
N PHE A 38 -0.88 6.30 1.48
CA PHE A 38 -2.00 7.16 1.82
C PHE A 38 -1.87 7.64 3.27
N ARG A 39 -1.71 8.96 3.40
CA ARG A 39 -1.63 9.67 4.69
C ARG A 39 -2.77 10.67 4.85
N THR A 40 -3.66 10.71 3.87
CA THR A 40 -4.79 11.63 3.76
C THR A 40 -6.08 10.84 3.85
N ASN A 41 -7.14 11.52 4.28
CA ASN A 41 -8.46 10.92 4.49
C ASN A 41 -9.20 10.64 3.17
N ALA A 42 -8.63 11.07 2.04
CA ALA A 42 -9.20 10.91 0.72
C ALA A 42 -8.13 10.41 -0.26
N ILE A 43 -8.57 9.53 -1.16
CA ILE A 43 -7.83 9.02 -2.31
C ILE A 43 -8.43 9.68 -3.55
N ASN A 44 -7.60 10.12 -4.49
CA ASN A 44 -8.11 10.77 -5.70
C ASN A 44 -8.57 9.75 -6.76
N ASN A 45 -9.40 10.19 -7.72
CA ASN A 45 -9.97 9.31 -8.74
C ASN A 45 -8.91 8.63 -9.62
N ASN A 46 -7.79 9.29 -9.90
CA ASN A 46 -6.72 8.70 -10.69
C ASN A 46 -6.04 7.55 -9.93
N GLU A 47 -5.76 7.73 -8.64
CA GLU A 47 -5.22 6.66 -7.79
C GLU A 47 -6.18 5.47 -7.72
N LEU A 48 -7.49 5.73 -7.56
CA LEU A 48 -8.52 4.68 -7.58
C LEU A 48 -8.55 3.93 -8.92
N GLU A 49 -8.43 4.64 -10.04
CA GLU A 49 -8.38 4.03 -11.37
C GLU A 49 -7.12 3.18 -11.59
N GLN A 50 -5.97 3.56 -11.01
CA GLN A 50 -4.77 2.73 -11.08
C GLN A 50 -4.87 1.48 -10.20
N ILE A 51 -5.41 1.63 -8.99
CA ILE A 51 -5.64 0.51 -8.06
C ILE A 51 -6.63 -0.49 -8.67
N SER A 52 -7.69 -0.04 -9.35
CA SER A 52 -8.68 -0.93 -9.96
C SER A 52 -8.12 -1.81 -11.08
N LYS A 53 -6.97 -1.43 -11.66
CA LYS A 53 -6.22 -2.22 -12.66
C LYS A 53 -5.31 -3.29 -12.02
N CYS A 54 -5.22 -3.34 -10.69
CA CYS A 54 -4.42 -4.34 -9.98
C CYS A 54 -5.20 -5.64 -9.77
N ASN A 55 -4.49 -6.77 -9.82
CA ASN A 55 -5.08 -8.09 -9.57
C ASN A 55 -5.15 -8.42 -8.08
N VAL A 56 -4.19 -7.90 -7.30
CA VAL A 56 -4.11 -8.09 -5.85
C VAL A 56 -3.88 -6.74 -5.20
N ILE A 57 -4.54 -6.52 -4.07
CA ILE A 57 -4.35 -5.33 -3.24
C ILE A 57 -3.91 -5.80 -1.85
N LEU A 58 -2.71 -5.40 -1.43
CA LEU A 58 -2.20 -5.66 -0.09
C LEU A 58 -2.32 -4.39 0.75
N PHE A 59 -3.17 -4.47 1.77
CA PHE A 59 -3.40 -3.40 2.72
C PHE A 59 -2.55 -3.59 3.97
N THR A 60 -1.77 -2.58 4.35
CA THR A 60 -1.10 -2.51 5.65
C THR A 60 -1.49 -1.23 6.38
N PHE A 61 -2.31 -1.41 7.42
CA PHE A 61 -2.78 -0.33 8.27
C PHE A 61 -2.34 -0.59 9.70
N PRO A 62 -1.93 0.45 10.45
CA PRO A 62 -1.89 0.34 11.90
C PRO A 62 -3.33 0.10 12.41
N LEU A 63 -3.46 -0.69 13.47
CA LEU A 63 -4.73 -0.86 14.13
C LEU A 63 -5.06 0.43 14.89
N TYR A 64 -5.99 1.21 14.36
CA TYR A 64 -6.64 2.29 15.09
C TYR A 64 -7.89 1.71 15.71
N VAL A 65 -7.84 1.48 17.03
CA VAL A 65 -9.02 1.23 17.85
C VAL A 65 -9.31 2.56 18.51
N ASP A 66 -10.48 3.12 18.25
CA ASP A 66 -11.03 4.19 19.08
C ASP A 66 -11.28 3.69 20.50
#